data_AF-A0A6L7XQJ4-F1
#
_entry.id   AF-A0A6L7XQJ4-F1
#
_cell.length_a   1.000
_cell.length_b   1.000
_cell.length_c   1.000
_cell.angle_alpha   90.00
_cell.angle_beta   90.00
_cell.angle_gamma   90.00
#
_symmetry.space_group_name_H-M   'P 1'
#
loop_
_entity.id
_entity.type
_entity.pdbx_description
1 polymer ?
#
loop_
_entity_poly.entity_id
_entity_poly.type
_entity_poly.pdbx_seq_one_letter_code
_entity_poly.pdbx_strand_id
1 'polypeptide(L)'
;MDKASRWTNDHDRLDEIRRQTHIAIAAKIDEDRSLLDLPKRNIHRWADRAGYMHGAYAEWLVFLDKPWPEIRSVLVADDEDARRMRQSSPFTGILSPWERRTIRESVTT
;
A
#
# COMPACT_ATOMS: atom_id res chain seq x y z
N MET A 1 19.71 -24.31 10.14
CA MET A 1 18.93 -23.07 10.08
C MET A 1 17.59 -23.32 10.74
N ASP A 2 17.30 -22.58 11.80
CA ASP A 2 16.02 -22.65 12.53
C ASP A 2 14.88 -22.20 11.62
N LYS A 3 13.75 -22.91 11.66
CA LYS A 3 12.55 -22.55 10.91
C LYS A 3 12.08 -21.16 11.35
N ALA A 4 12.06 -20.86 12.66
CA ALA A 4 11.54 -19.59 13.19
C ALA A 4 12.28 -18.37 12.60
N SER A 5 13.61 -18.44 12.51
CA SER A 5 14.44 -17.39 11.91
C SER A 5 14.14 -17.15 10.42
N ARG A 6 13.77 -18.19 9.67
CA ARG A 6 13.37 -18.07 8.26
C ARG A 6 12.02 -17.32 8.11
N TRP A 7 11.05 -17.60 8.98
CA TRP A 7 9.72 -16.96 8.92
C TRP A 7 9.79 -15.46 9.22
N THR A 8 10.56 -15.05 10.23
CA THR A 8 10.76 -13.63 10.56
C THR A 8 11.40 -12.88 9.39
N ASN A 9 12.46 -13.44 8.80
CA ASN A 9 13.11 -12.84 7.63
C ASN A 9 12.17 -12.73 6.41
N ASP A 10 11.28 -13.71 6.20
CA ASP A 10 10.30 -13.66 5.12
C ASP A 10 9.23 -12.57 5.36
N HIS A 11 8.77 -12.38 6.61
CA HIS A 11 7.82 -11.31 6.96
C HIS A 11 8.46 -9.92 6.81
N ASP A 12 9.66 -9.72 7.36
CA ASP A 12 10.37 -8.43 7.27
C ASP A 12 10.64 -8.07 5.81
N ARG A 13 11.00 -9.05 4.99
CA ARG A 13 11.19 -8.86 3.55
C ARG A 13 9.90 -8.50 2.82
N LEU A 14 8.79 -9.18 3.12
CA LEU A 14 7.49 -8.86 2.52
C LEU A 14 7.03 -7.45 2.92
N ASP A 15 7.29 -7.05 4.15
CA ASP A 15 6.96 -5.71 4.63
C ASP A 15 7.84 -4.64 3.99
N GLU A 16 9.13 -4.90 3.76
CA GLU A 16 9.98 -3.97 3.00
C GLU A 16 9.55 -3.87 1.53
N ILE A 17 9.20 -4.98 0.86
CA ILE A 17 8.64 -4.95 -0.49
C ILE A 17 7.35 -4.11 -0.52
N ARG A 18 6.47 -4.27 0.46
CA ARG A 18 5.25 -3.45 0.58
C ARG A 18 5.61 -1.98 0.78
N ARG A 19 6.57 -1.65 1.64
CA ARG A 19 7.00 -0.27 1.87
C ARG A 19 7.54 0.36 0.58
N GLN A 20 8.46 -0.30 -0.11
CA GLN A 20 9.02 0.17 -1.38
C GLN A 20 7.96 0.32 -2.47
N THR A 21 6.97 -0.58 -2.51
CA THR A 21 5.80 -0.45 -3.39
C THR A 21 5.03 0.84 -3.11
N HIS A 22 4.80 1.19 -1.84
CA HIS A 22 4.07 2.40 -1.47
C HIS A 22 4.89 3.67 -1.66
N ILE A 23 6.22 3.62 -1.48
CA ILE A 23 7.14 4.71 -1.84
C ILE A 23 7.05 5.02 -3.35
N ALA A 24 7.08 4.00 -4.20
CA ALA A 24 6.94 4.18 -5.65
C ALA A 24 5.55 4.71 -6.04
N ILE A 25 4.48 4.24 -5.39
CA ILE A 25 3.13 4.79 -5.56
C ILE A 25 3.11 6.29 -5.19
N ALA A 26 3.70 6.66 -4.06
CA ALA A 26 3.75 8.04 -3.61
C ALA A 26 4.50 8.94 -4.60
N ALA A 27 5.61 8.45 -5.17
CA ALA A 27 6.35 9.17 -6.21
C ALA A 27 5.48 9.44 -7.46
N LYS A 28 4.73 8.44 -7.95
CA LYS A 28 3.82 8.65 -9.10
C LYS A 28 2.70 9.63 -8.79
N ILE A 29 2.16 9.59 -7.58
CA ILE A 29 1.12 10.54 -7.16
C ILE A 29 1.71 11.95 -6.98
N ASP A 30 2.98 12.08 -6.59
CA ASP A 30 3.71 13.35 -6.56
C ASP A 30 3.82 13.98 -7.95
N GLU A 31 3.97 13.16 -8.99
CA GLU A 31 3.99 13.59 -10.40
C GLU A 31 2.58 13.87 -10.95
N ASP A 32 1.60 13.05 -10.59
CA ASP A 32 0.21 13.16 -11.05
C ASP A 32 -0.81 12.95 -9.92
N ARG A 33 -1.40 14.05 -9.47
CA ARG A 33 -2.39 14.06 -8.38
C ARG A 33 -3.71 13.39 -8.77
N SER A 34 -4.03 13.25 -10.04
CA SER A 34 -5.27 12.61 -10.49
C SER A 34 -5.33 11.12 -10.13
N LEU A 35 -4.17 10.50 -9.87
CA LEU A 35 -4.08 9.11 -9.44
C LEU A 35 -4.71 8.85 -8.05
N LEU A 36 -4.99 9.89 -7.25
CA LEU A 36 -5.69 9.78 -5.96
C LEU A 36 -7.16 9.40 -6.08
N ASP A 37 -7.76 9.48 -7.26
CA ASP A 37 -9.13 9.02 -7.48
C ASP A 37 -9.23 7.49 -7.48
N LEU A 38 -8.14 6.80 -7.84
CA LEU A 38 -8.14 5.35 -8.00
C LEU A 38 -8.34 4.58 -6.67
N PRO A 39 -7.65 4.93 -5.56
CA PRO A 39 -7.90 4.32 -4.26
C PRO A 39 -9.35 4.34 -3.81
N LYS A 40 -10.03 5.50 -3.90
CA LYS A 40 -11.44 5.63 -3.53
C LYS A 40 -12.32 4.73 -4.41
N ARG A 41 -12.09 4.75 -5.73
CA ARG A 41 -12.80 3.87 -6.69
C ARG A 41 -12.59 2.39 -6.41
N ASN A 42 -11.38 1.98 -6.04
CA ASN A 42 -11.07 0.61 -5.68
C ASN A 42 -11.87 0.17 -4.46
N ILE A 43 -11.93 1.00 -3.41
CA ILE A 43 -12.70 0.71 -2.20
C ILE A 43 -14.18 0.54 -2.52
N HIS A 44 -14.80 1.47 -3.24
CA HIS A 44 -16.21 1.37 -3.61
C HIS A 44 -16.49 0.09 -4.41
N ARG A 45 -15.68 -0.20 -5.43
CA ARG A 45 -15.82 -1.43 -6.22
C ARG A 45 -15.71 -2.70 -5.37
N TRP A 46 -14.80 -2.73 -4.39
CA TRP A 46 -14.63 -3.89 -3.51
C TRP A 46 -15.79 -4.03 -2.53
N ALA A 47 -16.28 -2.93 -1.96
CA ALA A 47 -17.43 -2.92 -1.07
C ALA A 47 -18.70 -3.37 -1.81
N ASP A 48 -18.94 -2.86 -3.02
CA ASP A 48 -20.07 -3.25 -3.87
C ASP A 48 -20.04 -4.74 -4.19
N ARG A 49 -18.85 -5.27 -4.55
CA ARG A 49 -18.67 -6.71 -4.83
C ARG A 49 -18.89 -7.57 -3.59
N ALA A 50 -18.49 -7.10 -2.41
CA ALA A 50 -18.65 -7.82 -1.16
C ALA A 50 -20.08 -7.72 -0.59
N GLY A 51 -20.84 -6.68 -0.98
CA GLY A 51 -22.15 -6.36 -0.41
C GLY A 51 -22.08 -5.65 0.95
N TYR A 52 -20.90 -5.26 1.42
CA TYR A 52 -20.70 -4.52 2.67
C TYR A 52 -19.37 -3.75 2.69
N MET A 53 -19.27 -2.74 3.56
CA MET A 53 -18.04 -1.97 3.79
C MET A 53 -17.20 -2.61 4.90
N HIS A 54 -16.01 -3.11 4.57
CA HIS A 54 -15.08 -3.65 5.57
C HIS A 54 -14.48 -2.52 6.42
N GLY A 55 -14.23 -2.74 7.71
CA GLY A 55 -13.74 -1.70 8.64
C GLY A 55 -12.45 -1.03 8.17
N ALA A 56 -11.49 -1.81 7.67
CA ALA A 56 -10.25 -1.29 7.09
C ALA A 56 -10.48 -0.39 5.85
N TYR A 57 -11.51 -0.67 5.05
CA TYR A 57 -11.83 0.17 3.89
C TYR A 57 -12.48 1.49 4.32
N ALA A 58 -13.33 1.46 5.35
CA ALA A 58 -13.88 2.67 5.95
C ALA A 58 -12.78 3.55 6.55
N GLU A 59 -11.81 2.96 7.26
CA GLU A 59 -10.63 3.66 7.77
C GLU A 59 -9.84 4.33 6.65
N TRP A 60 -9.59 3.62 5.54
CA TRP A 60 -8.94 4.19 4.37
C TRP A 60 -9.73 5.33 3.74
N LEU A 61 -11.07 5.25 3.65
CA LEU A 61 -11.88 6.35 3.11
C LEU A 61 -11.73 7.64 3.93
N VAL A 62 -11.79 7.52 5.26
CA VAL A 62 -11.55 8.67 6.17
C VAL A 62 -10.16 9.24 5.95
N PHE A 63 -9.15 8.37 5.79
CA PHE A 63 -7.78 8.80 5.58
C PHE A 63 -7.57 9.45 4.20
N LEU A 64 -8.24 8.97 3.15
CA LEU A 64 -8.16 9.48 1.78
C LEU A 64 -8.87 10.84 1.60
N ASP A 65 -9.60 11.34 2.60
CA ASP A 65 -10.15 12.70 2.62
C ASP A 65 -9.16 13.75 3.17
N LYS A 66 -7.99 13.32 3.64
CA LYS A 66 -6.92 14.22 4.09
C LYS A 66 -6.17 14.86 2.91
N PRO A 67 -5.47 15.98 3.14
CA PRO A 67 -4.53 16.53 2.19
C PRO A 67 -3.45 15.50 1.80
N TRP A 68 -3.00 15.55 0.53
CA TRP A 68 -1.98 14.62 0.05
C TRP A 68 -0.74 14.50 0.95
N PRO A 69 -0.13 15.58 1.50
CA PRO A 69 1.04 15.43 2.36
C PRO A 69 0.82 14.50 3.56
N GLU A 70 -0.38 14.49 4.14
CA GLU A 70 -0.75 13.56 5.21
C GLU A 70 -0.92 12.14 4.69
N ILE A 71 -1.54 11.96 3.51
CA ILE A 71 -1.68 10.64 2.89
C ILE A 71 -0.29 10.05 2.60
N ARG A 72 0.57 10.87 2.00
CA ARG A 72 1.94 10.52 1.63
C ARG A 72 2.76 10.06 2.82
N SER A 73 2.66 10.76 3.96
CA SER A 73 3.46 10.43 5.14
C SER A 73 3.21 8.99 5.59
N VAL A 74 1.95 8.54 5.61
CA VAL A 74 1.60 7.14 5.94
C VAL A 74 2.05 6.15 4.87
N LEU A 75 1.98 6.50 3.58
CA LEU A 75 2.44 5.60 2.52
C LEU A 75 3.94 5.28 2.65
N VAL A 76 4.76 6.26 3.04
CA VAL A 76 6.23 6.13 3.07
C VAL A 76 6.81 5.81 4.45
N ALA A 77 6.05 6.02 5.52
CA ALA A 77 6.52 5.82 6.89
C ALA A 77 6.88 4.35 7.19
N ASP A 78 7.89 4.18 8.04
CA ASP A 78 8.36 2.88 8.52
C ASP A 78 8.05 2.68 10.00
N ASP A 79 6.79 2.91 10.36
CA ASP A 79 6.26 2.65 11.70
C ASP A 79 5.16 1.58 11.66
N GLU A 80 4.80 1.07 12.84
CA GLU A 80 3.84 -0.03 12.99
C GLU A 80 2.45 0.33 12.44
N ASP A 81 2.00 1.58 12.62
CA ASP A 81 0.71 2.05 12.15
C ASP A 81 0.65 2.09 10.62
N ALA A 82 1.70 2.61 9.98
CA ALA A 82 1.83 2.63 8.55
C ALA A 82 1.91 1.21 7.97
N ARG A 83 2.65 0.30 8.63
CA ARG A 83 2.69 -1.12 8.26
C ARG A 83 1.30 -1.76 8.33
N ARG A 84 0.56 -1.55 9.42
CA ARG A 84 -0.82 -2.03 9.59
C ARG A 84 -1.73 -1.52 8.48
N MET A 85 -1.71 -0.22 8.22
CA MET A 85 -2.51 0.40 7.16
C MET A 85 -2.24 -0.24 5.80
N ARG A 86 -0.96 -0.42 5.45
CA ARG A 86 -0.55 -1.01 4.15
C ARG A 86 -1.03 -2.45 3.93
N GLN A 87 -1.43 -3.20 4.96
CA GLN A 87 -1.95 -4.56 4.80
C GLN A 87 -3.27 -4.62 4.01
N SER A 88 -4.03 -3.52 3.98
CA SER A 88 -5.34 -3.41 3.31
C SER A 88 -5.36 -2.32 2.22
N SER A 89 -4.18 -2.00 1.68
CA SER A 89 -3.97 -0.84 0.81
C SER A 89 -4.88 -0.79 -0.43
N PRO A 90 -5.61 0.32 -0.64
CA PRO A 90 -6.47 0.53 -1.80
C PRO A 90 -5.72 1.01 -3.06
N PHE A 91 -4.41 1.21 -3.01
CA PHE A 91 -3.62 1.83 -4.09
C PHE A 91 -3.27 0.88 -5.25
N THR A 92 -3.97 -0.25 -5.35
CA THR A 92 -3.76 -1.22 -6.44
C THR A 92 -4.07 -0.60 -7.81
N GLY A 93 -3.27 -0.94 -8.82
CA GLY A 93 -3.43 -0.46 -10.20
C GLY A 93 -2.68 0.83 -10.55
N ILE A 94 -2.08 1.53 -9.57
CA ILE A 94 -1.22 2.71 -9.84
C ILE A 94 0.11 2.29 -10.46
N LEU A 95 0.72 1.23 -9.93
CA LEU A 95 1.89 0.60 -10.51
C LEU A 95 1.47 -0.47 -11.52
N SER A 96 2.17 -0.50 -12.65
CA SER A 96 2.11 -1.57 -13.63
C SER A 96 2.66 -2.88 -13.03
N PRO A 97 2.33 -4.05 -13.63
CA PRO A 97 2.91 -5.32 -13.22
C PRO A 97 4.43 -5.35 -13.29
N TRP A 98 5.02 -4.66 -14.28
CA TRP A 98 6.47 -4.58 -14.46
C TRP A 98 7.13 -3.77 -13.33
N GLU A 99 6.62 -2.58 -13.01
CA GLU A 99 7.14 -1.76 -11.90
C GLU A 99 7.11 -2.52 -10.57
N ARG A 100 5.99 -3.20 -10.26
CA ARG A 100 5.87 -4.03 -9.05
C ARG A 100 6.90 -5.17 -9.02
N ARG A 101 7.16 -5.78 -10.17
CA ARG A 101 8.15 -6.85 -10.29
C ARG A 101 9.56 -6.32 -10.03
N THR A 102 9.93 -5.19 -10.64
CA THR A 102 11.23 -4.55 -10.45
C THR A 102 11.48 -4.22 -8.98
N ILE A 103 10.49 -3.66 -8.29
CA ILE A 103 10.58 -3.36 -6.84
C ILE A 103 10.80 -4.64 -6.02
N ARG A 104 10.08 -5.72 -6.33
CA ARG A 104 10.26 -6.99 -5.63
C ARG A 104 11.67 -7.54 -5.82
N GLU A 105 12.19 -7.45 -7.03
CA GLU A 105 13.52 -7.92 -7.40
C GLU A 105 14.61 -7.07 -6.73
N SER A 106 14.43 -5.75 -6.59
CA SER A 106 15.40 -4.85 -5.96
C SER A 106 15.56 -5.06 -4.45
N VAL A 107 14.53 -5.56 -3.75
CA VAL A 107 14.62 -5.89 -2.31
C VAL A 107 15.20 -7.29 -2.08
N THR A 108 15.25 -8.11 -3.13
CA THR A 108 15.69 -9.52 -3.06
C THR A 108 17.16 -9.70 -3.42
N THR A 109 17.74 -8.74 -4.14
CA THR A 109 19.10 -8.77 -4.67
C THR A 109 20.05 -8.11 -3.70
#